data_AF-A0A3D2CCT1-F1
#
_entry.id   AF-A0A3D2CCT1-F1
#
_cell.length_a   1.000
_cell.length_b   1.000
_cell.length_c   1.000
_cell.angle_alpha   90.00
_cell.angle_beta   90.00
_cell.angle_gamma   90.00
#
_symmetry.space_group_name_H-M   'P 1'
#
loop_
_entity.id
_entity.type
_entity.pdbx_description
1 polymer ?
#
loop_
_entity_poly.entity_id
_entity_poly.type
_entity_poly.pdbx_seq_one_letter_code
_entity_poly.pdbx_strand_id
1 'polypeptide(L)'
;MGSEQLRLGASWRSSAATDHFIGFLDDVRVWSTARSASEIAAGMNDAYSSAASDPDLLAWYNLDAYNGGTLVDETGSHDGAWGFSDSWFQTVDFCVP
;
A
#
# COMPACT_ATOMS: atom_id res chain seq x y z
N MET A 1 -4.91 -17.06 14.64
CA MET A 1 -5.26 -15.70 15.10
C MET A 1 -4.34 -14.78 14.33
N GLY A 2 -4.65 -14.47 13.07
CA GLY A 2 -5.63 -13.44 12.73
C GLY A 2 -4.87 -12.12 12.66
N SER A 3 -3.84 -12.04 11.81
CA SER A 3 -3.13 -10.80 11.57
C SER A 3 -4.05 -9.90 10.77
N GLU A 4 -4.39 -8.74 11.32
CA GLU A 4 -5.13 -7.68 10.63
C GLU A 4 -4.19 -7.05 9.60
N GLN A 5 -4.01 -7.78 8.50
CA GLN A 5 -3.15 -7.37 7.41
C GLN A 5 -3.89 -6.34 6.57
N LEU A 6 -3.25 -5.19 6.35
CA LEU A 6 -3.66 -4.31 5.27
C LEU A 6 -3.53 -5.12 3.96
N ARG A 7 -4.47 -4.91 3.05
CA ARG A 7 -4.43 -5.54 1.72
C ARG A 7 -4.76 -4.51 0.67
N LEU A 8 -4.03 -4.54 -0.43
CA LEU A 8 -4.30 -3.70 -1.58
C LEU A 8 -4.72 -4.58 -2.75
N GLY A 9 -5.78 -4.15 -3.43
CA GLY A 9 -6.30 -4.84 -4.61
C GLY A 9 -7.28 -5.99 -4.32
N ALA A 10 -7.53 -6.35 -3.06
CA ALA A 10 -8.55 -7.34 -2.68
C ALA A 10 -8.99 -7.20 -1.21
N SER A 11 -10.15 -7.78 -0.89
CA SER A 11 -10.61 -8.00 0.48
C SER A 11 -10.33 -9.43 0.93
N TRP A 12 -10.35 -9.69 2.24
CA TRP A 12 -10.19 -11.05 2.78
C TRP A 12 -11.31 -11.36 3.75
N ARG A 13 -12.46 -11.78 3.19
CA ARG A 13 -13.69 -11.99 3.95
C ARG A 13 -13.93 -13.44 4.35
N SER A 14 -13.40 -14.42 3.61
CA SER A 14 -13.81 -15.82 3.79
C SER A 14 -12.75 -16.83 3.36
N SER A 15 -11.63 -16.89 4.07
CA SER A 15 -10.53 -17.87 3.85
C SER A 15 -9.72 -17.73 2.54
N ALA A 16 -10.06 -16.77 1.70
CA ALA A 16 -9.37 -16.44 0.45
C ALA A 16 -9.57 -14.94 0.11
N ALA A 17 -8.76 -14.44 -0.81
CA ALA A 17 -8.95 -13.11 -1.38
C ALA A 17 -10.26 -13.07 -2.19
N THR A 18 -11.08 -12.05 -1.93
CA THR A 18 -12.39 -11.81 -2.55
C THR A 18 -12.51 -10.33 -2.93
N ASP A 19 -13.46 -9.97 -3.80
CA ASP A 19 -13.70 -8.58 -4.20
C ASP A 19 -12.44 -7.88 -4.76
N HIS A 20 -11.85 -8.50 -5.78
CA HIS A 20 -10.64 -7.98 -6.43
C HIS A 20 -10.90 -6.65 -7.15
N PHE A 21 -9.96 -5.72 -7.00
CA PHE A 21 -9.90 -4.51 -7.82
C PHE A 21 -9.34 -4.86 -9.20
N ILE A 22 -10.05 -4.45 -10.26
CA ILE A 22 -9.62 -4.65 -11.65
C ILE A 22 -9.05 -3.32 -12.15
N GLY A 23 -7.74 -3.17 -12.06
CA GLY A 23 -7.04 -1.97 -12.49
C GLY A 23 -5.60 -1.95 -12.00
N PHE A 24 -4.94 -0.81 -12.23
CA PHE A 24 -3.61 -0.54 -11.71
C PHE A 24 -3.71 0.35 -10.48
N LEU A 25 -2.90 0.03 -9.48
CA LEU A 25 -2.66 0.89 -8.33
C LEU A 25 -1.26 1.46 -8.48
N ASP A 26 -1.10 2.69 -8.02
CA ASP A 26 0.17 3.40 -7.98
C ASP A 26 0.16 4.31 -6.74
N ASP A 27 1.33 4.57 -6.18
CA ASP A 27 1.57 5.58 -5.13
C ASP A 27 0.61 5.52 -3.92
N VAL A 28 0.49 4.35 -3.31
CA VAL A 28 -0.41 4.12 -2.18
C VAL A 28 0.22 4.60 -0.87
N ARG A 29 -0.49 5.46 -0.14
CA ARG A 29 -0.01 6.11 1.07
C ARG A 29 -1.03 6.02 2.21
N VAL A 30 -0.54 5.87 3.44
CA VAL A 30 -1.35 5.77 4.67
C VAL A 30 -0.85 6.77 5.69
N TRP A 31 -1.75 7.62 6.20
CA TRP A 31 -1.43 8.63 7.23
C TRP A 31 -2.17 8.34 8.54
N SER A 32 -1.57 8.76 9.65
CA SER A 32 -2.19 8.73 10.99
C SER A 32 -3.17 9.89 11.23
N THR A 33 -3.12 10.92 10.39
CA THR A 33 -3.94 12.13 10.50
C THR A 33 -4.84 12.34 9.28
N ALA A 34 -5.96 13.03 9.51
CA ALA A 34 -6.86 13.41 8.42
C ALA A 34 -6.22 14.53 7.60
N ARG A 35 -5.98 14.26 6.30
CA ARG A 35 -5.41 15.23 5.36
C ARG A 35 -6.49 16.16 4.80
N SER A 36 -6.15 17.44 4.63
CA SER A 36 -6.99 18.40 3.93
C SER A 36 -6.95 18.17 2.41
N ALA A 37 -7.97 18.67 1.70
CA ALA A 37 -8.03 18.58 0.24
C ALA A 37 -6.81 19.25 -0.44
N SER A 38 -6.28 20.34 0.11
CA SER A 38 -5.09 21.02 -0.41
C SER A 38 -3.82 20.19 -0.23
N GLU A 39 -3.70 19.50 0.90
CA GLU A 39 -2.55 18.62 1.17
C GLU A 39 -2.56 17.39 0.25
N ILE A 40 -3.74 16.81 0.01
CA ILE A 40 -3.90 15.71 -0.95
C ILE A 40 -3.53 16.19 -2.36
N ALA A 41 -4.04 17.34 -2.80
CA ALA A 41 -3.76 17.86 -4.12
C ALA A 41 -2.27 18.20 -4.34
N ALA A 42 -1.59 18.71 -3.30
CA ALA A 42 -0.17 18.97 -3.33
C ALA A 42 0.63 17.65 -3.39
N GLY A 43 0.25 16.66 -2.58
CA GLY A 43 0.95 15.38 -2.50
C GLY A 43 0.74 14.47 -3.72
N MET A 44 -0.36 14.63 -4.46
CA MET A 44 -0.72 13.80 -5.62
C MET A 44 0.26 13.94 -6.80
N ASN A 45 0.90 15.11 -6.95
CA ASN A 45 1.83 15.37 -8.04
C ASN A 45 3.30 15.41 -7.59
N ASP A 46 3.54 15.24 -6.28
CA ASP A 46 4.89 15.35 -5.75
C ASP A 46 5.57 13.98 -5.81
N ALA A 47 6.51 13.88 -6.74
CA ALA A 47 7.39 12.74 -6.85
C ALA A 47 8.41 12.80 -5.72
N TYR A 48 8.20 11.94 -4.74
CA TYR A 48 9.22 11.31 -3.91
C TYR A 48 9.81 12.04 -2.70
N SER A 49 10.01 13.37 -2.68
CA SER A 49 10.96 13.92 -1.68
C SER A 49 10.35 14.49 -0.40
N SER A 50 9.17 15.10 -0.45
CA SER A 50 8.59 15.76 0.74
C SER A 50 7.78 14.80 1.62
N ALA A 51 7.09 13.84 1.00
CA ALA A 51 6.15 12.95 1.68
C ALA A 51 6.85 12.00 2.67
N ALA A 52 8.01 11.43 2.33
CA ALA A 52 8.76 10.53 3.21
C ALA A 52 9.22 11.18 4.52
N SER A 53 9.27 12.52 4.56
CA SER A 53 9.65 13.28 5.77
C SER A 53 8.45 13.70 6.62
N ASP A 54 7.22 13.38 6.20
CA ASP A 54 6.00 13.67 6.94
C ASP A 54 5.90 12.71 8.14
N PRO A 55 5.97 13.22 9.39
CA PRO A 55 5.92 12.37 10.58
C PRO A 55 4.56 11.68 10.75
N ASP A 56 3.51 12.15 10.06
CA ASP A 56 2.18 11.54 10.10
C ASP A 56 2.01 10.44 9.05
N LEU A 57 2.95 10.29 8.11
CA LEU A 57 2.93 9.22 7.09
C LEU A 57 3.39 7.91 7.71
N LEU A 58 2.48 6.94 7.79
CA LEU A 58 2.71 5.63 8.41
C LEU A 58 3.24 4.58 7.45
N ALA A 59 2.83 4.64 6.18
CA ALA A 59 3.27 3.72 5.14
C ALA A 59 3.16 4.37 3.77
N TRP A 60 4.13 4.10 2.91
CA TRP A 60 4.13 4.56 1.53
C TRP A 60 4.69 3.50 0.59
N TYR A 61 3.85 3.08 -0.35
CA TYR A 61 4.14 2.11 -1.37
C TYR A 61 4.04 2.78 -2.73
N ASN A 62 5.18 3.21 -3.28
CA ASN A 62 5.22 3.80 -4.62
C ASN A 62 4.85 2.81 -5.73
N LEU A 63 4.92 1.49 -5.48
CA LEU A 63 4.69 0.43 -6.46
C LEU A 63 5.60 0.50 -7.71
N ASP A 64 6.61 1.37 -7.72
CA ASP A 64 7.59 1.57 -8.80
C ASP A 64 8.76 0.57 -8.70
N ALA A 65 9.11 0.14 -7.48
CA ALA A 65 10.21 -0.78 -7.22
C ALA A 65 9.70 -2.21 -6.98
N TYR A 66 9.72 -3.06 -8.03
CA TYR A 66 9.53 -4.50 -7.88
C TYR A 66 10.88 -5.20 -7.62
N ASN A 67 11.14 -5.58 -6.37
CA ASN A 67 12.33 -6.35 -6.00
C ASN A 67 12.01 -7.81 -5.68
N GLY A 68 11.46 -8.53 -6.67
CA GLY A 68 11.38 -10.00 -6.62
C GLY A 68 10.42 -10.60 -5.59
N GLY A 69 9.43 -9.83 -5.11
CA GLY A 69 8.36 -10.34 -4.24
C GLY A 69 8.13 -9.55 -2.95
N THR A 70 9.03 -8.63 -2.61
CA THR A 70 8.82 -7.66 -1.52
C THR A 70 8.31 -6.35 -2.09
N LEU A 71 7.27 -5.80 -1.47
CA LEU A 71 6.86 -4.43 -1.68
C LEU A 71 7.44 -3.57 -0.57
N VAL A 72 8.30 -2.62 -0.94
CA VAL A 72 9.02 -1.79 0.03
C VAL A 72 8.09 -0.70 0.54
N ASP A 73 8.04 -0.54 1.86
CA ASP A 73 7.52 0.67 2.49
C ASP A 73 8.63 1.72 2.52
N GLU A 74 8.43 2.81 1.80
CA GLU A 74 9.39 3.91 1.69
C GLU A 74 9.53 4.71 3.01
N THR A 75 8.62 4.53 3.97
CA THR A 75 8.79 5.02 5.35
C THR A 75 9.65 4.08 6.21
N GLY A 76 9.91 2.86 5.72
CA GLY A 76 10.86 1.89 6.27
C GLY A 76 10.31 0.99 7.40
N SER A 77 8.99 0.93 7.62
CA SER A 77 8.43 0.26 8.80
C SER A 77 7.46 -0.90 8.49
N HIS A 78 6.87 -0.95 7.30
CA HIS A 78 5.76 -1.85 6.97
C HIS A 78 5.91 -2.51 5.60
N ASP A 79 7.07 -3.11 5.31
CA ASP A 79 7.27 -3.85 4.06
C ASP A 79 6.17 -4.89 3.83
N GLY A 80 5.58 -4.86 2.64
CA GLY A 80 4.55 -5.78 2.18
C GLY A 80 5.15 -7.00 1.49
N ALA A 81 4.38 -8.09 1.47
CA ALA A 81 4.65 -9.24 0.61
C ALA A 81 3.68 -9.22 -0.57
N TRP A 82 4.20 -9.42 -1.77
CA TRP A 82 3.35 -9.67 -2.94
C TRP A 82 2.67 -11.03 -2.75
N GLY A 83 1.35 -11.00 -2.54
CA GLY A 83 0.55 -12.15 -2.12
C GLY A 83 -0.29 -12.73 -3.26
N PHE A 84 0.08 -13.96 -3.65
CA PHE A 84 -0.66 -14.92 -4.47
C PHE A 84 -0.64 -14.75 -6.00
N SER A 85 -0.22 -15.86 -6.61
CA SER A 85 -0.28 -16.18 -8.02
C SER A 85 -1.70 -16.55 -8.43
N ASP A 86 -2.45 -15.59 -8.95
CA ASP A 86 -3.37 -15.91 -10.03
C ASP A 86 -3.03 -15.02 -11.22
N SER A 87 -2.90 -15.63 -12.39
CA SER A 87 -2.24 -15.07 -13.59
C SER A 87 -2.92 -13.83 -14.20
N TRP A 88 -3.96 -13.31 -13.53
CA TRP A 88 -4.82 -12.23 -14.01
C TRP A 88 -5.10 -11.13 -12.99
N PHE A 89 -4.75 -11.29 -11.70
CA PHE A 89 -4.98 -10.27 -10.65
C PHE A 89 -3.82 -10.22 -9.67
N GLN A 90 -3.36 -9.01 -9.34
CA GLN A 90 -2.30 -8.79 -8.36
C GLN A 90 -2.92 -8.35 -7.03
N THR A 91 -2.67 -9.10 -5.95
CA THR A 91 -3.05 -8.73 -4.58
C THR A 91 -1.78 -8.50 -3.76
N VAL A 92 -1.79 -7.50 -2.89
CA VAL A 92 -0.68 -7.22 -1.97
C VAL A 92 -1.16 -7.42 -0.54
N ASP A 93 -0.40 -8.20 0.24
CA ASP A 93 -0.64 -8.44 1.67
C ASP A 93 0.41 -7.71 2.51
N PHE A 94 -0.05 -6.98 3.54
CA PHE A 94 0.81 -6.19 4.44
C PHE A 94 0.68 -6.68 5.87
N CYS A 95 1.78 -7.00 6.54
CA CYS A 95 1.75 -7.27 7.98
C CYS A 95 1.93 -5.96 8.74
N VAL A 96 0.84 -5.34 9.20
CA VAL A 96 0.90 -4.24 10.16
C VAL A 96 0.94 -4.86 11.57
N PRO A 97 1.91 -4.51 12.43
CA PRO A 97 2.01 -5.05 13.79
C PRO A 97 0.87 -4.57 14.72
#